data_AF-K5YRW9-F1
#
_entry.id   AF-K5YRW9-F1
#
_cell.length_a   1.000
_cell.length_b   1.000
_cell.length_c   1.000
_cell.angle_alpha   90.00
_cell.angle_beta   90.00
_cell.angle_gamma   90.00
#
_symmetry.space_group_name_H-M   'P 1'
#
loop_
_entity.id
_entity.type
_entity.pdbx_description
1 polymer ?
#
loop_
_entity_poly.entity_id
_entity_poly.type
_entity_poly.pdbx_seq_one_letter_code
_entity_poly.pdbx_strand_id
1 'polypeptide(L)'
;MNTQIIQINKNENGKIQYLTEVLPMIPANTILYKTLTGLGATYGELKADRNSIIIEPNVPVIVGKCNDPKHKGDNLFGVYEGVYTEDVIKYLEKSADKKTKILTTPESFHKVKDAFELMDMDIYGTCFLLFDECHKIVKDADYRSDITLPFNDFFLFNEKALVSATPISFSDPRFESQKFQTIKIEPTFEYKLPIKLIHTNNVLEQLKRELDKLDTTICFFINSTDMIHSFIKQLDIENESTVFCAKKSVEKLKSKKFKQAFEQWSKSQMKKYNFFTSRFYNALDIELEIKPTVIMISDVYFSEYSMIDPHTDAIQAIGRFRNGVNSVYHIFNTNPNLPVRTKEEIDIYLQVSKEVYNKIKTFYNCATSEEARSAYREALKVLPFNKMLDKEGRENFFAIDNYVDEALLKSSYNEKEELIASYKRNPLFDLDVESAYFPFGDLERLKKESKYASLKDKRKEVVHQLELLKGDDETEMIRNYKNELRKADPFIYEAYEEIGKEMIESLDYSVKRIKEAMILKQYREKTEGTEFIQLIKNSFTVGQRYTKKHIKEELTRIYALTGVTPQKTITGQSIIEFFHVKEINTGGSRKFLLVELKI
;
A
#
# COMPACT_ATOMS: atom_id res chain seq x y z
N MET A 1 15.60 11.82 30.35
CA MET A 1 14.83 10.73 31.03
C MET A 1 15.79 9.64 31.48
N ASN A 2 15.68 9.10 32.70
CA ASN A 2 16.52 7.95 33.12
C ASN A 2 16.05 6.67 32.43
N THR A 3 16.96 5.79 32.02
CA THR A 3 16.62 4.50 31.40
C THR A 3 17.13 3.36 32.29
N GLN A 4 16.21 2.50 32.71
CA GLN A 4 16.51 1.23 33.38
C GLN A 4 16.28 0.08 32.41
N ILE A 5 17.20 -0.88 32.39
CA ILE A 5 17.07 -2.12 31.62
C ILE A 5 16.73 -3.25 32.60
N ILE A 6 15.68 -4.00 32.30
CA ILE A 6 15.30 -5.22 33.01
C ILE A 6 15.42 -6.37 32.02
N GLN A 7 16.18 -7.38 32.44
CA GLN A 7 16.44 -8.55 31.60
C GLN A 7 15.35 -9.59 31.76
N ILE A 8 14.95 -10.23 30.66
CA ILE A 8 13.96 -11.32 30.65
C ILE A 8 14.57 -12.60 30.06
N ASN A 9 14.35 -13.73 30.73
CA ASN A 9 14.97 -15.00 30.36
C ASN A 9 13.96 -15.99 29.77
N LYS A 10 14.47 -17.11 29.27
CA LYS A 10 13.68 -18.33 29.06
C LYS A 10 13.81 -19.22 30.28
N ASN A 11 12.72 -19.82 30.72
CA ASN A 11 12.76 -20.88 31.73
C ASN A 11 13.31 -22.19 31.15
N GLU A 12 13.45 -23.22 32.00
CA GLU A 12 14.00 -24.53 31.63
C GLU A 12 13.26 -25.23 30.46
N ASN A 13 11.98 -24.88 30.25
CA ASN A 13 11.15 -25.40 29.16
C ASN A 13 11.21 -24.52 27.89
N GLY A 14 12.12 -23.55 27.83
CA GLY A 14 12.26 -22.62 26.70
C GLY A 14 11.17 -21.54 26.63
N LYS A 15 10.27 -21.45 27.62
CA LYS A 15 9.21 -20.45 27.67
C LYS A 15 9.76 -19.13 28.21
N ILE A 16 9.48 -18.04 27.50
CA ILE A 16 9.86 -16.68 27.91
C ILE A 16 9.11 -16.31 29.20
N GLN A 17 9.82 -15.74 30.17
CA GLN A 17 9.22 -15.24 31.41
C GLN A 17 8.13 -14.19 31.11
N TYR A 18 7.14 -14.08 32.00
CA TYR A 18 6.18 -12.98 31.96
C TYR A 18 6.72 -11.74 32.65
N LEU A 19 6.18 -10.57 32.28
CA LEU A 19 6.55 -9.31 32.90
C LEU A 19 6.37 -9.34 34.42
N THR A 20 5.32 -9.98 34.93
CA THR A 20 5.01 -10.09 36.36
C THR A 20 6.10 -10.80 37.18
N GLU A 21 6.98 -11.59 36.54
CA GLU A 21 8.07 -12.29 37.22
C GLU A 21 9.28 -11.37 37.48
N VAL A 22 9.48 -10.35 36.65
CA VAL A 22 10.65 -9.45 36.69
C VAL A 22 10.29 -8.00 37.04
N LEU A 23 9.03 -7.64 36.82
CA LEU A 23 8.41 -6.35 37.15
C LEU A 23 6.97 -6.62 37.64
N PRO A 24 6.79 -7.02 38.92
CA PRO A 24 5.47 -7.41 39.45
C PRO A 24 4.41 -6.33 39.35
N MET A 25 4.81 -5.06 39.44
CA MET A 25 3.92 -3.90 39.33
C MET A 25 4.62 -2.80 38.53
N ILE A 26 3.89 -2.17 37.61
CA ILE A 26 4.42 -1.08 36.79
C ILE A 26 4.55 0.18 37.66
N PRO A 27 5.75 0.76 37.83
CA PRO A 27 5.92 1.97 38.61
C PRO A 27 5.24 3.17 37.96
N ALA A 28 4.77 4.11 38.77
CA ALA A 28 4.23 5.38 38.28
C ALA A 28 5.30 6.19 37.51
N ASN A 29 4.84 7.07 36.62
CA ASN A 29 5.62 7.89 35.72
C ASN A 29 6.65 7.06 34.92
N THR A 30 6.19 5.93 34.38
CA THR A 30 7.03 5.02 33.59
C THR A 30 6.57 4.98 32.14
N ILE A 31 7.53 4.99 31.21
CA ILE A 31 7.37 4.53 29.84
C ILE A 31 8.00 3.15 29.75
N LEU A 32 7.17 2.11 29.70
CA LEU A 32 7.59 0.72 29.64
C LEU A 32 7.68 0.27 28.18
N TYR A 33 8.89 -0.02 27.72
CA TYR A 33 9.14 -0.63 26.42
C TYR A 33 9.32 -2.14 26.58
N LYS A 34 8.37 -2.90 26.03
CA LYS A 34 8.41 -4.36 25.97
C LYS A 34 9.01 -4.73 24.60
N THR A 35 10.29 -5.09 24.53
CA THR A 35 10.93 -5.49 23.26
C THR A 35 10.22 -6.69 22.61
N LEU A 36 9.51 -7.49 23.41
CA LEU A 36 8.72 -8.64 22.97
C LEU A 36 7.23 -8.36 23.18
N THR A 37 6.41 -8.74 22.20
CA THR A 37 4.95 -8.66 22.35
C THR A 37 4.46 -9.78 23.28
N GLY A 38 3.31 -9.59 23.93
CA GLY A 38 2.67 -10.66 24.72
C GLY A 38 3.28 -10.96 26.08
N LEU A 39 4.16 -10.11 26.61
CA LEU A 39 4.74 -10.28 27.95
C LEU A 39 3.74 -10.09 29.11
N GLY A 40 2.49 -9.70 28.83
CA GLY A 40 1.42 -9.65 29.82
C GLY A 40 1.38 -8.39 30.69
N ALA A 41 1.70 -7.21 30.17
CA ALA A 41 1.60 -5.95 30.93
C ALA A 41 0.17 -5.64 31.39
N THR A 42 -0.81 -5.69 30.49
CA THR A 42 -2.24 -5.58 30.83
C THR A 42 -2.63 -6.60 31.89
N TYR A 43 -2.20 -7.86 31.71
CA TYR A 43 -2.49 -8.95 32.65
C TYR A 43 -1.93 -8.65 34.05
N GLY A 44 -0.68 -8.20 34.14
CA GLY A 44 -0.06 -7.82 35.39
C GLY A 44 -0.79 -6.68 36.09
N GLU A 45 -1.17 -5.64 35.35
CA GLU A 45 -1.89 -4.50 35.94
C GLU A 45 -3.30 -4.88 36.41
N LEU A 46 -4.00 -5.77 35.70
CA LEU A 46 -5.30 -6.29 36.14
C LEU A 46 -5.20 -7.08 37.46
N LYS A 47 -4.05 -7.71 37.72
CA LYS A 47 -3.77 -8.44 38.98
C LYS A 47 -3.16 -7.57 40.08
N ALA A 48 -2.68 -6.37 39.76
CA ALA A 48 -2.03 -5.49 40.73
C ALA A 48 -3.01 -5.04 41.84
N ASP A 49 -2.53 -4.91 43.06
CA ASP A 49 -3.34 -4.54 44.24
C ASP A 49 -3.60 -3.02 44.33
N ARG A 50 -4.18 -2.45 43.28
CA ARG A 50 -4.57 -1.02 43.19
C ARG A 50 -5.76 -0.82 42.26
N ASN A 51 -6.41 0.34 42.36
CA ASN A 51 -7.45 0.71 41.41
C ASN A 51 -6.77 1.08 40.08
N SER A 52 -7.23 0.51 38.98
CA SER A 52 -6.59 0.68 37.68
C SER A 52 -7.62 0.98 36.60
N ILE A 53 -7.32 2.00 35.79
CA ILE A 53 -7.98 2.27 34.52
C ILE A 53 -6.93 2.03 33.44
N ILE A 54 -7.24 1.17 32.49
CA ILE A 54 -6.35 0.83 31.39
C ILE A 54 -7.02 1.28 30.09
N ILE A 55 -6.38 2.21 29.40
CA ILE A 55 -6.76 2.67 28.08
C ILE A 55 -6.21 1.69 27.04
N GLU A 56 -7.11 1.07 26.29
CA GLU A 56 -6.82 0.12 25.22
C GLU A 56 -7.40 0.63 23.89
N PRO A 57 -6.59 0.86 22.86
CA PRO A 57 -7.07 1.46 21.61
C PRO A 57 -8.05 0.56 20.85
N ASN A 58 -8.09 -0.75 21.15
CA ASN A 58 -8.82 -1.75 20.36
C ASN A 58 -9.91 -2.46 21.16
N VAL A 59 -11.18 -2.27 20.77
CA VAL A 59 -12.35 -2.93 21.37
C VAL A 59 -12.21 -4.47 21.48
N PRO A 60 -11.72 -5.20 20.45
CA PRO A 60 -11.57 -6.65 20.56
C PRO A 60 -10.66 -7.10 21.70
N VAL A 61 -9.65 -6.31 22.08
CA VAL A 61 -8.77 -6.62 23.23
C VAL A 61 -9.57 -6.54 24.53
N ILE A 62 -10.34 -5.46 24.71
CA ILE A 62 -11.19 -5.25 25.88
C ILE A 62 -12.20 -6.41 26.02
N VAL A 63 -12.96 -6.69 24.95
CA VAL A 63 -13.95 -7.77 24.93
C VAL A 63 -13.30 -9.13 25.17
N GLY A 64 -12.15 -9.39 24.55
CA GLY A 64 -11.40 -10.62 24.75
C GLY A 64 -10.98 -10.82 26.21
N LYS A 65 -10.48 -9.77 26.86
CA LYS A 65 -10.06 -9.82 28.28
C LYS A 65 -11.23 -9.95 29.24
N CYS A 66 -12.33 -9.23 29.02
CA CYS A 66 -13.53 -9.34 29.85
C CYS A 66 -14.17 -10.75 29.79
N ASN A 67 -14.02 -11.46 28.66
CA ASN A 67 -14.55 -12.81 28.49
C ASN A 67 -13.55 -13.93 28.86
N ASP A 68 -12.27 -13.60 29.07
CA ASP A 68 -11.24 -14.59 29.41
C ASP A 68 -11.49 -15.15 30.83
N PRO A 69 -11.62 -16.49 30.99
CA PRO A 69 -11.77 -17.12 32.30
C PRO A 69 -10.70 -16.71 33.33
N LYS A 70 -9.50 -16.34 32.89
CA LYS A 70 -8.39 -15.90 33.76
C LYS A 70 -8.70 -14.60 34.53
N HIS A 71 -9.67 -13.82 34.07
CA HIS A 71 -10.04 -12.52 34.62
C HIS A 71 -11.40 -12.52 35.35
N LYS A 72 -12.08 -13.67 35.47
CA LYS A 72 -13.37 -13.76 36.18
C LYS A 72 -13.33 -13.28 37.63
N GLY A 73 -12.18 -13.39 38.30
CA GLY A 73 -11.98 -12.96 39.69
C GLY A 73 -11.47 -11.53 39.86
N ASP A 74 -11.16 -10.82 38.78
CA ASP A 74 -10.39 -9.56 38.84
C ASP A 74 -11.29 -8.30 38.94
N ASN A 75 -12.60 -8.48 39.16
CA ASN A 75 -13.56 -7.38 39.19
C ASN A 75 -13.49 -6.48 37.93
N LEU A 76 -13.21 -7.07 36.77
CA LEU A 76 -12.93 -6.36 35.53
C LEU A 76 -14.21 -5.87 34.84
N PHE A 77 -14.20 -4.60 34.43
CA PHE A 77 -15.28 -4.00 33.65
C PHE A 77 -14.76 -3.34 32.36
N GLY A 78 -15.40 -3.65 31.23
CA GLY A 78 -15.05 -3.11 29.92
C GLY A 78 -15.97 -1.96 29.52
N VAL A 79 -15.40 -0.83 29.11
CA VAL A 79 -16.13 0.39 28.73
C VAL A 79 -15.76 0.80 27.30
N TYR A 80 -16.69 0.56 26.38
CA TYR A 80 -16.53 0.83 24.94
C TYR A 80 -17.86 1.33 24.35
N GLU A 81 -17.96 1.47 23.03
CA GLU A 81 -19.21 1.85 22.37
C GLU A 81 -20.37 0.90 22.75
N GLY A 82 -21.51 1.46 23.17
CA GLY A 82 -22.66 0.70 23.67
C GLY A 82 -22.70 0.50 25.20
N VAL A 83 -21.64 0.85 25.93
CA VAL A 83 -21.65 0.98 27.41
C VAL A 83 -21.90 2.44 27.78
N TYR A 84 -22.73 2.70 28.78
CA TYR A 84 -23.11 4.05 29.22
C TYR A 84 -22.54 4.39 30.60
N THR A 85 -22.52 5.68 30.94
CA THR A 85 -22.02 6.18 32.23
C THR A 85 -22.75 5.51 33.41
N GLU A 86 -24.06 5.27 33.29
CA GLU A 86 -24.86 4.59 34.30
C GLU A 86 -24.42 3.14 34.54
N ASP A 87 -23.87 2.46 33.53
CA ASP A 87 -23.34 1.11 33.68
C ASP A 87 -22.02 1.11 34.47
N VAL A 88 -21.21 2.15 34.28
CA VAL A 88 -19.98 2.37 35.06
C VAL A 88 -20.32 2.66 36.52
N ILE A 89 -21.32 3.52 36.78
CA ILE A 89 -21.80 3.82 38.15
C ILE A 89 -22.26 2.53 38.84
N LYS A 90 -23.13 1.73 38.20
CA LYS A 90 -23.58 0.43 38.75
C LYS A 90 -22.43 -0.51 39.05
N TYR A 91 -21.38 -0.48 38.23
CA TYR A 91 -20.18 -1.28 38.46
C TYR A 91 -19.40 -0.79 39.68
N LEU A 92 -19.19 0.53 39.81
CA LEU A 92 -18.49 1.15 40.93
C LEU A 92 -19.22 0.89 42.25
N GLU A 93 -20.55 1.05 42.28
CA GLU A 93 -21.39 0.72 43.45
C GLU A 93 -21.22 -0.73 43.91
N LYS A 94 -21.22 -1.68 42.96
CA LYS A 94 -21.01 -3.12 43.24
C LYS A 94 -19.58 -3.47 43.62
N SER A 95 -18.65 -2.54 43.42
CA SER A 95 -17.21 -2.73 43.61
C SER A 95 -16.68 -2.00 44.85
N ALA A 96 -17.56 -1.47 45.71
CA ALA A 96 -17.15 -0.64 46.85
C ALA A 96 -16.13 -1.30 47.79
N ASP A 97 -16.14 -2.63 47.91
CA ASP A 97 -15.22 -3.45 48.73
C ASP A 97 -14.09 -4.10 47.92
N LYS A 98 -13.95 -3.78 46.63
CA LYS A 98 -13.00 -4.39 45.70
C LYS A 98 -12.13 -3.33 45.04
N LYS A 99 -11.02 -3.77 44.45
CA LYS A 99 -10.25 -2.88 43.57
C LYS A 99 -11.05 -2.62 42.28
N THR A 100 -11.10 -1.35 41.88
CA THR A 100 -11.66 -0.93 40.60
C THR A 100 -10.71 -1.35 39.48
N LYS A 101 -11.22 -2.07 38.47
CA LYS A 101 -10.47 -2.53 37.30
C LYS A 101 -11.28 -2.25 36.04
N ILE A 102 -10.93 -1.17 35.35
CA ILE A 102 -11.64 -0.72 34.14
C ILE A 102 -10.70 -0.83 32.93
N LEU A 103 -11.17 -1.48 31.87
CA LEU A 103 -10.59 -1.41 30.53
C LEU A 103 -11.46 -0.50 29.68
N THR A 104 -10.90 0.51 29.03
CA THR A 104 -11.69 1.42 28.21
C THR A 104 -11.00 1.84 26.92
N THR A 105 -11.78 2.05 25.87
CA THR A 105 -11.29 2.72 24.66
C THR A 105 -11.06 4.20 24.92
N PRO A 106 -10.10 4.85 24.23
CA PRO A 106 -9.89 6.29 24.37
C PRO A 106 -11.17 7.14 24.26
N GLU A 107 -12.04 6.83 23.29
CA GLU A 107 -13.27 7.58 23.04
C GLU A 107 -14.31 7.39 24.14
N SER A 108 -14.29 6.26 24.84
CA SER A 108 -15.24 5.96 25.92
C SER A 108 -14.73 6.33 27.30
N PHE A 109 -13.47 6.80 27.42
CA PHE A 109 -12.88 7.20 28.69
C PHE A 109 -13.67 8.32 29.39
N HIS A 110 -14.28 9.23 28.64
CA HIS A 110 -15.13 10.28 29.22
C HIS A 110 -16.26 9.72 30.09
N LYS A 111 -16.86 8.58 29.70
CA LYS A 111 -17.92 7.92 30.48
C LYS A 111 -17.43 7.44 31.84
N VAL A 112 -16.16 7.05 31.92
CA VAL A 112 -15.51 6.66 33.18
C VAL A 112 -15.34 7.91 34.05
N LYS A 113 -14.83 9.01 33.48
CA LYS A 113 -14.69 10.29 34.20
C LYS A 113 -16.03 10.78 34.75
N ASP A 114 -17.05 10.82 33.90
CA ASP A 114 -18.39 11.27 34.25
C ASP A 114 -18.98 10.42 35.39
N ALA A 115 -18.73 9.11 35.40
CA ALA A 115 -19.19 8.21 36.46
C ALA A 115 -18.50 8.48 37.80
N PHE A 116 -17.18 8.71 37.80
CA PHE A 116 -16.45 9.07 39.02
C PHE A 116 -16.91 10.45 39.55
N GLU A 117 -17.09 11.42 38.67
CA GLU A 117 -17.59 12.75 39.03
C GLU A 117 -19.00 12.69 39.65
N LEU A 118 -19.92 11.93 39.04
CA LEU A 118 -21.28 11.75 39.57
C LEU A 118 -21.34 10.98 40.90
N MET A 119 -20.29 10.23 41.22
CA MET A 119 -20.16 9.52 42.50
C MET A 119 -19.31 10.29 43.53
N ASP A 120 -18.95 11.55 43.26
CA ASP A 120 -18.07 12.38 44.09
C ASP A 120 -16.72 11.69 44.42
N MET A 121 -16.19 10.90 43.46
CA MET A 121 -14.93 10.17 43.60
C MET A 121 -13.79 10.86 42.83
N ASP A 122 -12.63 11.04 43.48
CA ASP A 122 -11.42 11.58 42.81
C ASP A 122 -10.75 10.50 41.94
N ILE A 123 -11.03 10.52 40.64
CA ILE A 123 -10.42 9.61 39.67
C ILE A 123 -8.89 9.78 39.58
N TYR A 124 -8.37 11.01 39.67
CA TYR A 124 -6.97 11.33 39.40
C TYR A 124 -6.05 10.93 40.57
N GLY A 125 -6.55 11.03 41.80
CA GLY A 125 -5.85 10.61 43.01
C GLY A 125 -6.06 9.15 43.38
N THR A 126 -7.17 8.53 42.98
CA THR A 126 -7.56 7.18 43.43
C THR A 126 -7.11 6.08 42.49
N CYS A 127 -7.00 6.34 41.18
CA CYS A 127 -6.73 5.33 40.16
C CYS A 127 -5.33 5.46 39.56
N PHE A 128 -4.72 4.32 39.26
CA PHE A 128 -3.59 4.22 38.34
C PHE A 128 -4.09 4.23 36.90
N LEU A 129 -3.60 5.15 36.07
CA LEU A 129 -3.93 5.19 34.64
C LEU A 129 -2.82 4.57 33.79
N LEU A 130 -3.13 3.48 33.11
CA LEU A 130 -2.24 2.83 32.16
C LEU A 130 -2.72 3.09 30.74
N PHE A 131 -1.85 3.59 29.86
CA PHE A 131 -2.07 3.44 28.42
C PHE A 131 -1.30 2.24 27.92
N ASP A 132 -2.00 1.21 27.45
CA ASP A 132 -1.37 0.09 26.76
C ASP A 132 -1.31 0.35 25.25
N GLU A 133 -0.35 -0.31 24.60
CA GLU A 133 -0.06 -0.19 23.18
C GLU A 133 -0.02 1.28 22.69
N CYS A 134 0.60 2.17 23.48
CA CYS A 134 0.50 3.63 23.28
C CYS A 134 1.04 4.12 21.92
N HIS A 135 1.93 3.34 21.29
CA HIS A 135 2.38 3.60 19.92
C HIS A 135 1.23 3.64 18.90
N LYS A 136 0.14 2.89 19.13
CA LYS A 136 -1.06 2.93 18.27
C LYS A 136 -1.82 4.23 18.42
N ILE A 137 -1.80 4.83 19.61
CA ILE A 137 -2.50 6.10 19.84
C ILE A 137 -1.80 7.23 19.10
N VAL A 138 -0.47 7.20 19.06
CA VAL A 138 0.32 8.09 18.20
C VAL A 138 -0.01 7.79 16.74
N LYS A 139 0.14 6.54 16.27
CA LYS A 139 -0.03 6.18 14.85
C LYS A 139 -1.41 6.46 14.26
N ASP A 140 -2.46 6.34 15.06
CA ASP A 140 -3.85 6.45 14.58
C ASP A 140 -4.42 7.87 14.77
N ALA A 141 -3.62 8.83 15.29
CA ALA A 141 -4.08 10.17 15.63
C ALA A 141 -4.58 11.00 14.43
N ASP A 142 -4.04 10.75 13.24
CA ASP A 142 -4.38 11.42 11.98
C ASP A 142 -5.78 11.09 11.47
N TYR A 143 -6.22 9.83 11.60
CA TYR A 143 -7.52 9.36 11.11
C TYR A 143 -8.55 9.10 12.22
N ARG A 144 -8.12 9.05 13.49
CA ARG A 144 -8.96 8.84 14.66
C ARG A 144 -8.69 9.95 15.68
N SER A 145 -9.08 11.19 15.33
CA SER A 145 -8.80 12.41 16.12
C SER A 145 -9.12 12.33 17.61
N ASP A 146 -10.10 11.52 17.99
CA ASP A 146 -10.56 11.39 19.37
C ASP A 146 -9.70 10.42 20.19
N ILE A 147 -8.79 9.69 19.55
CA ILE A 147 -7.92 8.70 20.19
C ILE A 147 -6.93 9.35 21.17
N THR A 148 -6.58 10.62 20.95
CA THR A 148 -5.63 11.37 21.80
C THR A 148 -6.32 12.12 22.95
N LEU A 149 -7.65 12.18 23.01
CA LEU A 149 -8.38 12.94 24.03
C LEU A 149 -7.96 12.63 25.47
N PRO A 150 -7.76 11.35 25.86
CA PRO A 150 -7.41 11.03 27.25
C PRO A 150 -6.01 11.48 27.67
N PHE A 151 -5.14 11.94 26.76
CA PHE A 151 -3.79 12.38 27.12
C PHE A 151 -3.73 13.69 27.89
N ASN A 152 -4.73 14.56 27.74
CA ASN A 152 -4.80 15.75 28.59
C ASN A 152 -5.09 15.36 30.04
N ASP A 153 -5.97 14.38 30.25
CA ASP A 153 -6.25 13.81 31.56
C ASP A 153 -5.07 12.99 32.08
N PHE A 154 -4.34 12.28 31.21
CA PHE A 154 -3.19 11.47 31.58
C PHE A 154 -2.26 12.20 32.53
N PHE A 155 -1.85 13.42 32.17
CA PHE A 155 -0.91 14.19 32.98
C PHE A 155 -1.49 14.74 34.29
N LEU A 156 -2.81 14.62 34.52
CA LEU A 156 -3.47 14.97 35.78
C LEU A 156 -3.47 13.81 36.79
N PHE A 157 -3.32 12.56 36.35
CA PHE A 157 -3.26 11.41 37.26
C PHE A 157 -1.98 11.42 38.10
N ASN A 158 -2.12 11.16 39.39
CA ASN A 158 -1.00 11.04 40.32
C ASN A 158 -0.13 9.82 39.98
N GLU A 159 -0.78 8.67 39.72
CA GLU A 159 -0.10 7.47 39.28
C GLU A 159 -0.51 7.08 37.86
N LYS A 160 0.47 6.93 36.98
CA LYS A 160 0.24 6.65 35.57
C LYS A 160 1.44 6.03 34.89
N ALA A 161 1.22 5.30 33.79
CA ALA A 161 2.30 4.81 32.95
C ALA A 161 1.85 4.61 31.50
N LEU A 162 2.84 4.52 30.62
CA LEU A 162 2.67 4.12 29.23
C LEU A 162 3.33 2.76 29.00
N VAL A 163 2.71 1.94 28.17
CA VAL A 163 3.29 0.67 27.72
C VAL A 163 3.29 0.64 26.20
N SER A 164 4.45 0.31 25.63
CA SER A 164 4.61 0.13 24.18
C SER A 164 5.44 -1.11 23.89
N ALA A 165 5.13 -1.80 22.79
CA ALA A 165 6.01 -2.82 22.24
C ALA A 165 7.16 -2.23 21.42
N THR A 166 7.07 -0.96 21.05
CA THR A 166 7.98 -0.30 20.12
C THR A 166 8.50 1.00 20.72
N PRO A 167 9.79 1.33 20.50
CA PRO A 167 10.38 2.55 21.01
C PRO A 167 9.92 3.76 20.18
N ILE A 168 8.69 4.25 20.42
CA ILE A 168 8.26 5.56 19.93
C ILE A 168 8.78 6.64 20.88
N SER A 169 9.32 7.71 20.30
CA SER A 169 9.75 8.89 21.04
C SER A 169 8.55 9.80 21.28
N PHE A 170 8.42 10.34 22.49
CA PHE A 170 7.37 11.30 22.82
C PHE A 170 7.96 12.70 22.94
N SER A 171 7.39 13.68 22.23
CA SER A 171 7.86 15.07 22.27
C SER A 171 7.22 15.93 23.36
N ASP A 172 6.20 15.43 24.06
CA ASP A 172 5.48 16.21 25.07
C ASP A 172 6.38 16.59 26.27
N PRO A 173 6.60 17.88 26.55
CA PRO A 173 7.50 18.33 27.61
C PRO A 173 7.06 17.90 29.01
N ARG A 174 5.79 17.49 29.19
CA ARG A 174 5.27 17.01 30.47
C ARG A 174 5.91 15.69 30.91
N PHE A 175 6.43 14.88 29.98
CA PHE A 175 7.19 13.69 30.34
C PHE A 175 8.46 14.05 31.12
N GLU A 176 9.17 15.10 30.71
CA GLU A 176 10.37 15.57 31.41
C GLU A 176 10.01 16.29 32.72
N SER A 177 9.04 17.20 32.69
CA SER A 177 8.67 17.98 33.88
C SER A 177 8.07 17.13 35.00
N GLN A 178 7.38 16.04 34.65
CA GLN A 178 6.87 15.06 35.62
C GLN A 178 7.85 13.90 35.91
N LYS A 179 9.11 14.03 35.46
CA LYS A 179 10.22 13.12 35.78
C LYS A 179 9.92 11.66 35.42
N PHE A 180 9.38 11.43 34.23
CA PHE A 180 9.21 10.07 33.77
C PHE A 180 10.54 9.32 33.72
N GLN A 181 10.46 8.01 33.85
CA GLN A 181 11.56 7.09 33.57
C GLN A 181 11.20 6.16 32.43
N THR A 182 12.22 5.66 31.75
CA THR A 182 12.08 4.61 30.75
C THR A 182 12.49 3.28 31.38
N ILE A 183 11.63 2.28 31.32
CA ILE A 183 11.98 0.89 31.64
C ILE A 183 11.97 0.10 30.33
N LYS A 184 13.09 -0.50 29.96
CA LYS A 184 13.22 -1.38 28.79
C LYS A 184 13.30 -2.82 29.25
N ILE A 185 12.43 -3.67 28.72
CA ILE A 185 12.50 -5.12 28.90
C ILE A 185 13.29 -5.71 27.74
N GLU A 186 14.45 -6.27 28.02
CA GLU A 186 15.36 -6.84 27.03
C GLU A 186 15.55 -8.34 27.24
N PRO A 187 15.47 -9.17 26.19
CA PRO A 187 15.78 -10.59 26.32
C PRO A 187 17.27 -10.82 26.52
N THR A 188 17.63 -11.74 27.42
CA THR A 188 19.01 -12.22 27.60
C THR A 188 19.45 -13.20 26.51
N PHE A 189 18.53 -13.56 25.61
CA PHE A 189 18.72 -14.47 24.51
C PHE A 189 18.54 -13.74 23.19
N GLU A 190 19.19 -14.24 22.14
CA GLU A 190 19.01 -13.69 20.81
C GLU A 190 17.58 -13.92 20.32
N TYR A 191 16.95 -12.83 19.89
CA TYR A 191 15.63 -12.82 19.29
C TYR A 191 15.69 -12.08 17.96
N LYS A 192 15.72 -12.86 16.88
CA LYS A 192 15.75 -12.40 15.49
C LYS A 192 14.53 -12.93 14.75
N LEU A 193 13.99 -12.12 13.87
CA LEU A 193 12.86 -12.40 13.00
C LEU A 193 13.40 -12.48 11.57
N PRO A 194 13.60 -13.69 11.02
CA PRO A 194 13.94 -13.86 9.62
C PRO A 194 12.84 -13.29 8.75
N ILE A 195 13.20 -12.39 7.84
CA ILE A 195 12.27 -11.76 6.91
C ILE A 195 12.92 -11.65 5.53
N LYS A 196 12.14 -12.03 4.52
CA LYS A 196 12.50 -11.85 3.12
C LYS A 196 11.89 -10.56 2.57
N LEU A 197 12.73 -9.60 2.27
CA LEU A 197 12.38 -8.33 1.63
C LEU A 197 12.48 -8.49 0.12
N ILE A 198 11.39 -8.28 -0.60
CA ILE A 198 11.35 -8.37 -2.06
C ILE A 198 10.94 -7.01 -2.61
N HIS A 199 11.93 -6.24 -3.07
CA HIS A 199 11.66 -5.03 -3.85
C HIS A 199 11.21 -5.41 -5.25
N THR A 200 10.16 -4.77 -5.75
CA THR A 200 9.67 -4.99 -7.10
C THR A 200 9.08 -3.73 -7.69
N ASN A 201 9.11 -3.62 -9.02
CA ASN A 201 8.32 -2.61 -9.71
C ASN A 201 6.89 -3.08 -10.02
N ASN A 202 6.55 -4.36 -9.82
CA ASN A 202 5.20 -4.91 -9.97
C ASN A 202 4.86 -5.84 -8.80
N VAL A 203 4.10 -5.32 -7.83
CA VAL A 203 3.76 -6.01 -6.58
C VAL A 203 2.84 -7.20 -6.84
N LEU A 204 1.86 -7.07 -7.73
CA LEU A 204 0.89 -8.14 -7.99
C LEU A 204 1.53 -9.35 -8.69
N GLU A 205 2.33 -9.12 -9.73
CA GLU A 205 3.00 -10.21 -10.46
C GLU A 205 4.02 -10.91 -9.55
N GLN A 206 4.79 -10.14 -8.76
CA GLN A 206 5.70 -10.73 -7.79
C GLN A 206 4.96 -11.55 -6.73
N LEU A 207 3.84 -11.02 -6.22
CA LEU A 207 2.99 -11.75 -5.28
C LEU A 207 2.52 -13.08 -5.90
N LYS A 208 2.01 -13.07 -7.13
CA LYS A 208 1.55 -14.29 -7.82
C LYS A 208 2.65 -15.36 -7.86
N ARG A 209 3.86 -14.99 -8.27
CA ARG A 209 5.01 -15.90 -8.35
C ARG A 209 5.44 -16.47 -7.00
N GLU A 210 5.33 -15.69 -5.92
CA GLU A 210 5.61 -16.20 -4.59
C GLU A 210 4.51 -17.15 -4.10
N LEU A 211 3.24 -16.86 -4.39
CA LEU A 211 2.13 -17.74 -4.03
C LEU A 211 2.23 -19.12 -4.69
N ASP A 212 2.68 -19.19 -5.95
CA ASP A 212 2.88 -20.46 -6.67
C ASP A 212 3.94 -21.37 -6.01
N LYS A 213 4.81 -20.82 -5.16
CA LYS A 213 5.86 -21.56 -4.42
C LYS A 213 5.41 -21.99 -3.02
N LEU A 214 4.27 -21.50 -2.53
CA LEU A 214 3.84 -21.66 -1.15
C LEU A 214 2.62 -22.59 -1.05
N ASP A 215 2.73 -23.62 -0.21
CA ASP A 215 1.63 -24.55 0.09
C ASP A 215 1.05 -24.39 1.52
N THR A 216 1.55 -23.40 2.27
CA THR A 216 1.06 -23.12 3.63
C THR A 216 -0.19 -22.26 3.63
N THR A 217 -0.92 -22.22 4.76
CA THR A 217 -1.88 -21.13 5.03
C THR A 217 -1.16 -19.79 5.06
N ILE A 218 -1.75 -18.79 4.40
CA ILE A 218 -1.15 -17.47 4.21
C ILE A 218 -1.96 -16.42 4.96
N CYS A 219 -1.23 -15.56 5.68
CA CYS A 219 -1.78 -14.42 6.39
C CYS A 219 -1.18 -13.13 5.80
N PHE A 220 -2.01 -12.40 5.08
CA PHE A 220 -1.65 -11.13 4.47
C PHE A 220 -1.89 -9.96 5.41
N PHE A 221 -0.92 -9.06 5.52
CA PHE A 221 -1.04 -7.81 6.23
C PHE A 221 -1.00 -6.66 5.21
N ILE A 222 -2.18 -6.08 4.94
CA ILE A 222 -2.38 -5.07 3.90
C ILE A 222 -3.28 -3.96 4.43
N ASN A 223 -2.79 -2.72 4.41
CA ASN A 223 -3.48 -1.56 5.00
C ASN A 223 -4.52 -0.89 4.07
N SER A 224 -4.89 -1.51 2.96
CA SER A 224 -5.92 -1.01 2.03
C SER A 224 -6.93 -2.09 1.65
N THR A 225 -8.21 -1.87 2.01
CA THR A 225 -9.29 -2.79 1.64
C THR A 225 -9.62 -2.78 0.16
N ASP A 226 -9.35 -1.66 -0.54
CA ASP A 226 -9.47 -1.60 -1.99
C ASP A 226 -8.37 -2.44 -2.67
N MET A 227 -7.15 -2.40 -2.14
CA MET A 227 -6.04 -3.24 -2.61
C MET A 227 -6.33 -4.72 -2.39
N ILE A 228 -6.75 -5.10 -1.18
CA ILE A 228 -7.13 -6.48 -0.85
C ILE A 228 -8.17 -7.00 -1.85
N HIS A 229 -9.26 -6.26 -2.06
CA HIS A 229 -10.30 -6.67 -2.99
C HIS A 229 -9.80 -6.75 -4.44
N SER A 230 -8.90 -5.84 -4.84
CA SER A 230 -8.26 -5.85 -6.15
C SER A 230 -7.40 -7.11 -6.36
N PHE A 231 -6.56 -7.45 -5.39
CA PHE A 231 -5.70 -8.64 -5.45
C PHE A 231 -6.51 -9.94 -5.46
N ILE A 232 -7.52 -10.06 -4.59
CA ILE A 232 -8.39 -11.25 -4.55
C ILE A 232 -9.00 -11.53 -5.93
N LYS A 233 -9.47 -10.48 -6.62
CA LYS A 233 -10.05 -10.61 -7.96
C LYS A 233 -9.02 -10.94 -9.04
N GLN A 234 -7.88 -10.25 -9.04
CA GLN A 234 -6.87 -10.43 -10.07
C GLN A 234 -6.11 -11.76 -9.94
N LEU A 235 -6.03 -12.32 -8.73
CA LEU A 235 -5.45 -13.64 -8.46
C LEU A 235 -6.49 -14.78 -8.55
N ASP A 236 -7.77 -14.47 -8.73
CA ASP A 236 -8.88 -15.43 -8.76
C ASP A 236 -8.96 -16.35 -7.51
N ILE A 237 -8.69 -15.79 -6.33
CA ILE A 237 -8.65 -16.52 -5.05
C ILE A 237 -9.86 -16.25 -4.15
N GLU A 238 -10.97 -15.72 -4.69
CA GLU A 238 -12.13 -15.27 -3.91
C GLU A 238 -12.73 -16.38 -3.02
N ASN A 239 -12.83 -17.60 -3.55
CA ASN A 239 -13.41 -18.74 -2.83
C ASN A 239 -12.52 -19.26 -1.70
N GLU A 240 -11.22 -18.97 -1.73
CA GLU A 240 -10.22 -19.39 -0.76
C GLU A 240 -9.78 -18.27 0.19
N SER A 241 -10.43 -17.11 0.10
CA SER A 241 -10.05 -15.91 0.83
C SER A 241 -11.03 -15.53 1.94
N THR A 242 -10.50 -15.06 3.06
CA THR A 242 -11.24 -14.40 4.15
C THR A 242 -10.56 -13.06 4.48
N VAL A 243 -11.35 -12.01 4.74
CA VAL A 243 -10.84 -10.67 5.09
C VAL A 243 -11.32 -10.27 6.49
N PHE A 244 -10.38 -9.92 7.35
CA PHE A 244 -10.63 -9.38 8.70
C PHE A 244 -10.31 -7.88 8.70
N CYS A 245 -11.33 -7.04 8.85
CA CYS A 245 -11.18 -5.57 8.78
C CYS A 245 -12.22 -4.84 9.65
N ALA A 246 -12.09 -3.52 9.79
CA ALA A 246 -13.04 -2.72 10.57
C ALA A 246 -14.47 -2.78 10.01
N LYS A 247 -15.49 -2.60 10.85
CA LYS A 247 -16.93 -2.69 10.48
C LYS A 247 -17.29 -1.94 9.19
N LYS A 248 -16.90 -0.66 9.08
CA LYS A 248 -17.12 0.16 7.86
C LYS A 248 -16.49 -0.47 6.61
N SER A 249 -15.32 -1.10 6.75
CA SER A 249 -14.66 -1.81 5.65
C SER A 249 -15.33 -3.14 5.31
N VAL A 250 -15.86 -3.86 6.30
CA VAL A 250 -16.68 -5.06 6.07
C VAL A 250 -17.92 -4.72 5.24
N GLU A 251 -18.63 -3.66 5.61
CA GLU A 251 -19.80 -3.17 4.86
C GLU A 251 -19.43 -2.78 3.42
N LYS A 252 -18.29 -2.09 3.25
CA LYS A 252 -17.74 -1.73 1.93
C LYS A 252 -17.38 -2.96 1.08
N LEU A 253 -16.80 -4.01 1.64
CA LEU A 253 -16.46 -5.22 0.90
C LEU A 253 -17.73 -6.01 0.52
N LYS A 254 -18.69 -6.10 1.43
CA LYS A 254 -19.99 -6.75 1.18
C LYS A 254 -20.79 -6.04 0.08
N SER A 255 -20.75 -4.71 0.01
CA SER A 255 -21.38 -3.96 -1.09
C SER A 255 -20.73 -4.23 -2.45
N LYS A 256 -19.44 -4.58 -2.48
CA LYS A 256 -18.73 -5.10 -3.67
C LYS A 256 -18.96 -6.59 -3.95
N LYS A 257 -19.93 -7.22 -3.26
CA LYS A 257 -20.32 -8.63 -3.33
C LYS A 257 -19.32 -9.63 -2.72
N PHE A 258 -18.27 -9.16 -2.05
CA PHE A 258 -17.36 -10.04 -1.31
C PHE A 258 -17.93 -10.34 0.08
N LYS A 259 -18.44 -11.57 0.27
CA LYS A 259 -19.19 -11.95 1.48
C LYS A 259 -18.30 -12.36 2.66
N GLN A 260 -17.09 -12.85 2.40
CA GLN A 260 -16.18 -13.44 3.39
C GLN A 260 -15.37 -12.37 4.14
N ALA A 261 -16.05 -11.32 4.58
CA ALA A 261 -15.46 -10.21 5.34
C ALA A 261 -16.07 -10.14 6.75
N PHE A 262 -15.21 -10.07 7.76
CA PHE A 262 -15.59 -10.14 9.17
C PHE A 262 -14.89 -9.07 10.00
N GLU A 263 -15.59 -8.56 11.01
CA GLU A 263 -15.03 -7.59 11.96
C GLU A 263 -14.22 -8.25 13.07
N GLN A 264 -14.57 -9.49 13.42
CA GLN A 264 -13.94 -10.26 14.46
C GLN A 264 -13.21 -11.44 13.84
N TRP A 265 -12.06 -11.78 14.41
CA TRP A 265 -11.32 -12.96 13.98
C TRP A 265 -11.89 -14.22 14.63
N SER A 266 -11.90 -15.31 13.87
CA SER A 266 -12.19 -16.66 14.37
C SER A 266 -11.41 -17.69 13.57
N LYS A 267 -10.81 -18.66 14.27
CA LYS A 267 -10.15 -19.82 13.65
C LYS A 267 -11.09 -20.56 12.68
N SER A 268 -12.38 -20.65 12.98
CA SER A 268 -13.37 -21.35 12.12
C SER A 268 -13.67 -20.63 10.80
N GLN A 269 -13.31 -19.35 10.68
CA GLN A 269 -13.51 -18.56 9.46
C GLN A 269 -12.26 -18.49 8.59
N MET A 270 -11.14 -19.05 9.06
CA MET A 270 -9.90 -19.03 8.31
C MET A 270 -9.98 -19.91 7.07
N LYS A 271 -9.30 -19.47 6.02
CA LYS A 271 -9.14 -20.20 4.76
C LYS A 271 -7.66 -20.28 4.39
N LYS A 272 -7.34 -20.68 3.15
CA LYS A 272 -5.97 -20.68 2.63
C LYS A 272 -5.37 -19.28 2.66
N TYR A 273 -6.12 -18.26 2.23
CA TYR A 273 -5.67 -16.87 2.21
C TYR A 273 -6.47 -16.02 3.21
N ASN A 274 -5.78 -15.40 4.17
CA ASN A 274 -6.42 -14.62 5.23
C ASN A 274 -5.84 -13.20 5.22
N PHE A 275 -6.66 -12.18 5.00
CA PHE A 275 -6.22 -10.79 4.90
C PHE A 275 -6.56 -10.02 6.17
N PHE A 276 -5.59 -9.28 6.68
CA PHE A 276 -5.67 -8.49 7.90
C PHE A 276 -5.29 -7.03 7.61
N THR A 277 -6.15 -6.10 8.01
CA THR A 277 -5.86 -4.66 7.98
C THR A 277 -5.22 -4.19 9.30
N SER A 278 -4.66 -2.97 9.33
CA SER A 278 -3.99 -2.33 10.49
C SER A 278 -4.63 -2.58 11.87
N ARG A 279 -5.96 -2.59 11.97
CA ARG A 279 -6.72 -2.93 13.21
C ARG A 279 -6.24 -4.24 13.88
N PHE A 280 -5.84 -5.23 13.09
CA PHE A 280 -5.46 -6.56 13.58
C PHE A 280 -3.97 -6.70 13.90
N TYR A 281 -3.17 -5.65 13.72
CA TYR A 281 -1.72 -5.74 13.90
C TYR A 281 -1.37 -5.90 15.40
N ASN A 282 -2.20 -5.40 16.31
CA ASN A 282 -1.85 -5.27 17.74
C ASN A 282 -2.86 -5.94 18.68
N ALA A 283 -4.06 -6.24 18.17
CA ALA A 283 -5.25 -6.51 18.99
C ALA A 283 -5.71 -7.97 18.99
N LEU A 284 -4.91 -8.89 18.45
CA LEU A 284 -5.34 -10.28 18.22
C LEU A 284 -4.21 -11.26 18.49
N ASP A 285 -4.33 -12.08 19.53
CA ASP A 285 -3.45 -13.23 19.71
C ASP A 285 -3.92 -14.38 18.82
N ILE A 286 -3.10 -14.74 17.82
CA ILE A 286 -3.38 -15.82 16.88
C ILE A 286 -2.63 -17.07 17.34
N GLU A 287 -3.36 -17.97 17.99
CA GLU A 287 -2.86 -19.29 18.39
C GLU A 287 -3.35 -20.34 17.39
N LEU A 288 -2.45 -20.74 16.49
CA LEU A 288 -2.70 -21.77 15.49
C LEU A 288 -1.83 -22.99 15.77
N GLU A 289 -2.39 -24.17 15.53
CA GLU A 289 -1.62 -25.43 15.57
C GLU A 289 -0.62 -25.50 14.41
N ILE A 290 -0.96 -24.85 13.29
CA ILE A 290 -0.09 -24.70 12.12
C ILE A 290 0.73 -23.42 12.22
N LYS A 291 1.89 -23.38 11.54
CA LYS A 291 2.68 -22.17 11.35
C LYS A 291 2.36 -21.57 9.97
N PRO A 292 1.64 -20.45 9.88
CA PRO A 292 1.32 -19.83 8.60
C PRO A 292 2.51 -19.07 8.01
N THR A 293 2.44 -18.77 6.71
CA THR A 293 3.32 -17.78 6.08
C THR A 293 2.70 -16.40 6.20
N VAL A 294 3.49 -15.42 6.66
CA VAL A 294 3.06 -14.02 6.77
C VAL A 294 3.59 -13.23 5.59
N ILE A 295 2.72 -12.52 4.88
CA ILE A 295 3.10 -11.66 3.75
C ILE A 295 2.58 -10.25 4.01
N MET A 296 3.50 -9.31 4.19
CA MET A 296 3.22 -7.88 4.25
C MET A 296 3.35 -7.29 2.84
N ILE A 297 2.44 -6.38 2.48
CA ILE A 297 2.47 -5.75 1.15
C ILE A 297 2.40 -4.24 1.27
N SER A 298 3.29 -3.58 0.53
CA SER A 298 3.25 -2.14 0.29
C SER A 298 3.30 -1.84 -1.20
N ASP A 299 2.23 -1.22 -1.72
CA ASP A 299 2.15 -0.70 -3.08
C ASP A 299 1.82 0.79 -2.99
N VAL A 300 2.89 1.61 -2.97
CA VAL A 300 2.80 3.06 -2.75
C VAL A 300 2.26 3.83 -3.96
N TYR A 301 2.21 3.19 -5.13
CA TYR A 301 1.48 3.72 -6.28
C TYR A 301 -0.03 3.52 -6.12
N PHE A 302 -0.46 2.36 -5.63
CA PHE A 302 -1.88 2.11 -5.36
C PHE A 302 -2.39 2.91 -4.15
N SER A 303 -1.63 2.95 -3.06
CA SER A 303 -2.00 3.70 -1.86
C SER A 303 -0.80 3.96 -0.94
N GLU A 304 -0.53 5.22 -0.60
CA GLU A 304 0.46 5.59 0.43
C GLU A 304 0.14 4.96 1.80
N TYR A 305 -1.16 4.74 2.10
CA TYR A 305 -1.56 4.06 3.34
C TYR A 305 -1.16 2.59 3.40
N SER A 306 -0.64 1.99 2.31
CA SER A 306 -0.13 0.62 2.29
C SER A 306 1.29 0.48 2.85
N MET A 307 1.97 1.59 3.17
CA MET A 307 3.29 1.57 3.79
C MET A 307 3.24 0.78 5.10
N ILE A 308 4.26 -0.06 5.31
CA ILE A 308 4.47 -0.87 6.50
C ILE A 308 5.72 -0.35 7.18
N ASP A 309 5.58 0.11 8.41
CA ASP A 309 6.70 0.57 9.21
C ASP A 309 7.48 -0.62 9.81
N PRO A 310 8.78 -0.76 9.51
CA PRO A 310 9.62 -1.81 10.09
C PRO A 310 9.72 -1.73 11.61
N HIS A 311 9.66 -0.53 12.19
CA HIS A 311 9.86 -0.31 13.63
C HIS A 311 8.60 -0.55 14.45
N THR A 312 7.45 -0.76 13.81
CA THR A 312 6.19 -0.98 14.51
C THR A 312 5.31 -2.03 13.84
N ASP A 313 4.78 -1.76 12.65
CA ASP A 313 3.74 -2.55 12.00
C ASP A 313 4.24 -3.95 11.65
N ALA A 314 5.48 -4.08 11.16
CA ALA A 314 6.09 -5.36 10.83
C ALA A 314 6.30 -6.25 12.06
N ILE A 315 6.86 -5.71 13.15
CA ILE A 315 7.04 -6.43 14.42
C ILE A 315 5.69 -6.90 14.94
N GLN A 316 4.70 -6.00 14.91
CA GLN A 316 3.39 -6.24 15.47
C GLN A 316 2.63 -7.32 14.70
N ALA A 317 2.64 -7.26 13.37
CA ALA A 317 2.05 -8.25 12.47
C ALA A 317 2.60 -9.66 12.73
N ILE A 318 3.93 -9.81 12.77
CA ILE A 318 4.61 -11.09 13.00
C ILE A 318 4.34 -11.58 14.44
N GLY A 319 4.43 -10.66 15.40
CA GLY A 319 4.27 -10.93 16.82
C GLY A 319 2.86 -11.38 17.25
N ARG A 320 1.87 -11.36 16.34
CA ARG A 320 0.52 -11.89 16.62
C ARG A 320 0.46 -13.41 16.67
N PHE A 321 1.36 -14.11 15.96
CA PHE A 321 1.36 -15.56 15.87
C PHE A 321 2.15 -16.16 17.04
N ARG A 322 1.44 -16.51 18.12
CA ARG A 322 2.07 -16.94 19.39
C ARG A 322 2.83 -18.26 19.29
N ASN A 323 2.41 -19.14 18.37
CA ASN A 323 3.11 -20.40 18.08
C ASN A 323 4.15 -20.26 16.95
N GLY A 324 4.43 -19.01 16.53
CA GLY A 324 5.36 -18.69 15.46
C GLY A 324 4.75 -18.79 14.06
N VAL A 325 5.59 -18.47 13.08
CA VAL A 325 5.28 -18.45 11.65
C VAL A 325 6.25 -19.36 10.91
N ASN A 326 5.88 -19.78 9.69
CA ASN A 326 6.74 -20.58 8.84
C ASN A 326 7.79 -19.71 8.16
N SER A 327 7.35 -18.59 7.60
CA SER A 327 8.19 -17.63 6.87
C SER A 327 7.50 -16.26 6.84
N VAL A 328 8.30 -15.20 6.72
CA VAL A 328 7.83 -13.81 6.64
C VAL A 328 8.37 -13.16 5.38
N TYR A 329 7.47 -12.52 4.63
CA TYR A 329 7.79 -11.76 3.43
C TYR A 329 7.30 -10.33 3.57
N HIS A 330 8.06 -9.38 3.02
CA HIS A 330 7.57 -8.05 2.70
C HIS A 330 7.81 -7.80 1.21
N ILE A 331 6.73 -7.77 0.44
CA ILE A 331 6.76 -7.43 -0.99
C ILE A 331 6.40 -5.96 -1.11
N PHE A 332 7.30 -5.17 -1.69
CA PHE A 332 7.10 -3.72 -1.76
C PHE A 332 7.62 -3.10 -3.05
N ASN A 333 6.97 -2.02 -3.46
CA ASN A 333 7.52 -1.06 -4.41
C ASN A 333 7.87 0.26 -3.70
N THR A 334 8.56 1.14 -4.42
CA THR A 334 8.98 2.46 -3.96
C THR A 334 8.59 3.51 -4.99
N ASN A 335 8.46 4.77 -4.56
CA ASN A 335 8.07 5.85 -5.46
C ASN A 335 9.01 7.06 -5.28
N PRO A 336 9.86 7.39 -6.28
CA PRO A 336 10.82 8.49 -6.18
C PRO A 336 10.16 9.87 -6.11
N ASN A 337 8.85 9.97 -6.34
CA ASN A 337 8.09 11.22 -6.18
C ASN A 337 7.63 11.47 -4.73
N LEU A 338 7.81 10.51 -3.82
CA LEU A 338 7.49 10.72 -2.41
C LEU A 338 8.45 11.76 -1.81
N PRO A 339 7.98 12.66 -0.93
CA PRO A 339 8.85 13.66 -0.33
C PRO A 339 9.91 12.99 0.55
N VAL A 340 11.17 13.38 0.36
CA VAL A 340 12.28 12.99 1.23
C VAL A 340 12.54 14.14 2.19
N ARG A 341 12.47 13.84 3.49
CA ARG A 341 12.80 14.80 4.56
C ARG A 341 13.57 14.10 5.67
N THR A 342 14.61 14.77 6.13
CA THR A 342 15.30 14.44 7.38
C THR A 342 14.45 14.86 8.59
N LYS A 343 14.78 14.34 9.77
CA LYS A 343 14.12 14.74 11.01
C LYS A 343 14.28 16.24 11.27
N GLU A 344 15.48 16.76 11.02
CA GLU A 344 15.82 18.17 11.19
C GLU A 344 14.97 19.07 10.27
N GLU A 345 14.76 18.68 9.02
CA GLU A 345 13.90 19.42 8.08
C GLU A 345 12.43 19.39 8.50
N ILE A 346 11.96 18.26 9.04
CA ILE A 346 10.60 18.13 9.58
C ILE A 346 10.43 19.05 10.79
N ASP A 347 11.39 19.06 11.70
CA ASP A 347 11.37 19.90 12.90
C ASP A 347 11.36 21.39 12.53
N ILE A 348 12.19 21.81 11.57
CA ILE A 348 12.18 23.19 11.03
C ILE A 348 10.82 23.52 10.41
N TYR A 349 10.26 22.62 9.61
CA TYR A 349 8.95 22.82 8.98
C TYR A 349 7.85 22.99 10.03
N LEU A 350 7.83 22.16 11.07
CA LEU A 350 6.86 22.24 12.17
C LEU A 350 7.00 23.54 12.95
N GLN A 351 8.24 23.94 13.26
CA GLN A 351 8.53 25.21 13.94
C GLN A 351 8.02 26.41 13.13
N VAL A 352 8.40 26.51 11.85
CA VAL A 352 7.97 27.62 11.00
C VAL A 352 6.46 27.61 10.80
N SER A 353 5.85 26.43 10.64
CA SER A 353 4.39 26.29 10.53
C SER A 353 3.67 26.80 11.79
N LYS A 354 4.22 26.51 12.98
CA LYS A 354 3.73 27.03 14.27
C LYS A 354 3.84 28.55 14.34
N GLU A 355 4.98 29.10 13.93
CA GLU A 355 5.20 30.55 13.92
C GLU A 355 4.21 31.28 13.01
N VAL A 356 3.99 30.76 11.79
CA VAL A 356 3.00 31.29 10.85
C VAL A 356 1.60 31.23 11.44
N TYR A 357 1.21 30.08 12.00
CA TYR A 357 -0.09 29.92 12.66
C TYR A 357 -0.29 30.93 13.78
N ASN A 358 0.71 31.12 14.65
CA ASN A 358 0.65 32.08 15.75
C ASN A 358 0.51 33.52 15.26
N LYS A 359 1.22 33.91 14.19
CA LYS A 359 1.08 35.26 13.60
C LYS A 359 -0.35 35.52 13.12
N ILE A 360 -0.95 34.57 12.40
CA ILE A 360 -2.34 34.68 11.95
C ILE A 360 -3.32 34.67 13.14
N LYS A 361 -3.05 33.87 14.17
CA LYS A 361 -3.84 33.84 15.41
C LYS A 361 -3.79 35.18 16.15
N THR A 362 -2.64 35.86 16.15
CA THR A 362 -2.52 37.23 16.66
C THR A 362 -3.40 38.19 15.87
N PHE A 363 -3.35 38.15 14.53
CA PHE A 363 -4.24 38.99 13.72
C PHE A 363 -5.73 38.70 13.95
N TYR A 364 -6.10 37.42 14.10
CA TYR A 364 -7.46 37.01 14.49
C TYR A 364 -7.89 37.63 15.83
N ASN A 365 -7.03 37.55 16.85
CA ASN A 365 -7.31 38.08 18.19
C ASN A 365 -7.37 39.62 18.21
N CYS A 366 -6.57 40.29 17.37
CA CYS A 366 -6.53 41.75 17.28
C CYS A 366 -7.55 42.35 16.29
N ALA A 367 -8.25 41.53 15.51
CA ALA A 367 -9.22 42.00 14.52
C ALA A 367 -10.38 42.74 15.21
N THR A 368 -10.65 43.97 14.77
CA THR A 368 -11.70 44.83 15.32
C THR A 368 -13.04 44.67 14.60
N SER A 369 -13.05 44.23 13.34
CA SER A 369 -14.26 43.95 12.56
C SER A 369 -14.57 42.46 12.51
N GLU A 370 -15.86 42.13 12.37
CA GLU A 370 -16.32 40.74 12.27
C GLU A 370 -15.86 40.09 10.97
N GLU A 371 -15.82 40.83 9.87
CA GLU A 371 -15.36 40.36 8.55
C GLU A 371 -13.88 39.99 8.58
N ALA A 372 -13.04 40.84 9.17
CA ALA A 372 -11.62 40.56 9.34
C ALA A 372 -11.40 39.32 10.23
N ARG A 373 -12.14 39.22 11.35
CA ARG A 373 -12.08 38.07 12.24
C ARG A 373 -12.51 36.78 11.55
N SER A 374 -13.55 36.84 10.71
CA SER A 374 -14.02 35.73 9.89
C SER A 374 -12.95 35.28 8.89
N ALA A 375 -12.33 36.23 8.17
CA ALA A 375 -11.25 35.93 7.22
C ALA A 375 -10.05 35.23 7.88
N TYR A 376 -9.59 35.73 9.04
CA TYR A 376 -8.50 35.09 9.76
C TYR A 376 -8.89 33.71 10.32
N ARG A 377 -10.14 33.50 10.74
CA ARG A 377 -10.63 32.19 11.18
C ARG A 377 -10.57 31.17 10.06
N GLU A 378 -11.03 31.53 8.85
CA GLU A 378 -10.95 30.64 7.69
C GLU A 378 -9.50 30.35 7.30
N ALA A 379 -8.61 31.35 7.40
CA ALA A 379 -7.17 31.13 7.20
C ALA A 379 -6.58 30.13 8.21
N LEU A 380 -6.89 30.27 9.51
CA LEU A 380 -6.39 29.35 10.55
C LEU A 380 -6.82 27.90 10.30
N LYS A 381 -8.04 27.66 9.81
CA LYS A 381 -8.55 26.31 9.51
C LYS A 381 -7.75 25.58 8.44
N VAL A 382 -7.20 26.30 7.47
CA VAL A 382 -6.47 25.71 6.32
C VAL A 382 -4.95 25.63 6.53
N LEU A 383 -4.42 26.31 7.55
CA LEU A 383 -2.99 26.26 7.84
C LEU A 383 -2.56 24.84 8.26
N PRO A 384 -1.41 24.33 7.77
CA PRO A 384 -0.97 22.97 8.06
C PRO A 384 -0.85 22.66 9.56
N PHE A 385 -0.41 23.64 10.36
CA PHE A 385 -0.24 23.47 11.80
C PHE A 385 -1.55 23.24 12.57
N ASN A 386 -2.72 23.54 11.97
CA ASN A 386 -4.01 23.27 12.59
C ASN A 386 -4.23 21.77 12.88
N LYS A 387 -3.58 20.88 12.10
CA LYS A 387 -3.60 19.43 12.36
C LYS A 387 -2.82 19.01 13.61
N MET A 388 -1.96 19.90 14.13
CA MET A 388 -1.11 19.67 15.29
C MET A 388 -1.75 20.18 16.58
N LEU A 389 -3.03 20.55 16.54
CA LEU A 389 -3.76 21.11 17.67
C LEU A 389 -4.89 20.20 18.14
N ASP A 390 -5.21 20.24 19.43
CA ASP A 390 -6.40 19.62 19.99
C ASP A 390 -7.66 20.47 19.74
N LYS A 391 -8.82 19.96 20.19
CA LYS A 391 -10.12 20.64 20.01
C LYS A 391 -10.18 22.00 20.71
N GLU A 392 -9.36 22.20 21.74
CA GLU A 392 -9.24 23.44 22.49
C GLU A 392 -8.18 24.40 21.89
N GLY A 393 -7.52 24.00 20.80
CA GLY A 393 -6.51 24.80 20.10
C GLY A 393 -5.16 24.86 20.82
N ARG A 394 -4.89 23.89 21.72
CA ARG A 394 -3.57 23.65 22.35
C ARG A 394 -2.78 22.66 21.51
N GLU A 395 -1.47 22.60 21.71
CA GLU A 395 -0.61 21.66 20.97
C GLU A 395 -0.94 20.21 21.32
N ASN A 396 -1.19 19.42 20.29
CA ASN A 396 -1.33 17.98 20.41
C ASN A 396 0.01 17.33 20.05
N PHE A 397 0.87 17.13 21.04
CA PHE A 397 2.20 16.53 20.86
C PHE A 397 2.14 15.14 20.23
N PHE A 398 1.07 14.36 20.44
CA PHE A 398 0.90 13.06 19.81
C PHE A 398 0.57 13.16 18.32
N ALA A 399 -0.15 14.20 17.89
CA ALA A 399 -0.35 14.49 16.47
C ALA A 399 0.94 15.00 15.81
N ILE A 400 1.78 15.74 16.55
CA ILE A 400 3.11 16.16 16.10
C ILE A 400 4.01 14.93 15.92
N ASP A 401 4.09 14.05 16.91
CA ASP A 401 4.88 12.81 16.86
C ASP A 401 4.41 11.92 15.71
N ASN A 402 3.09 11.78 15.52
CA ASN A 402 2.51 11.07 14.38
C ASN A 402 2.96 11.65 13.03
N TYR A 403 2.93 12.97 12.88
CA TYR A 403 3.34 13.64 11.65
C TYR A 403 4.82 13.39 11.33
N VAL A 404 5.68 13.42 12.35
CA VAL A 404 7.10 13.13 12.21
C VAL A 404 7.29 11.68 11.75
N ASP A 405 6.66 10.73 12.42
CA ASP A 405 6.74 9.31 12.08
C ASP A 405 6.23 9.03 10.66
N GLU A 406 5.10 9.61 10.26
CA GLU A 406 4.52 9.45 8.91
C GLU A 406 5.44 10.04 7.84
N ALA A 407 6.03 11.22 8.08
CA ALA A 407 6.93 11.87 7.14
C ALA A 407 8.25 11.11 6.96
N LEU A 408 8.81 10.55 8.03
CA LEU A 408 10.00 9.71 7.98
C LEU A 408 9.70 8.37 7.29
N LEU A 409 8.55 7.75 7.56
CA LEU A 409 8.10 6.54 6.88
C LEU A 409 7.97 6.80 5.37
N LYS A 410 7.29 7.88 4.97
CA LYS A 410 7.18 8.29 3.56
C LYS A 410 8.52 8.49 2.89
N SER A 411 9.46 9.13 3.58
CA SER A 411 10.83 9.33 3.08
C SER A 411 11.52 7.98 2.84
N SER A 412 11.32 6.99 3.72
CA SER A 412 11.91 5.66 3.56
C SER A 412 11.39 4.87 2.34
N TYR A 413 10.18 5.21 1.85
CA TYR A 413 9.58 4.57 0.67
C TYR A 413 9.92 5.28 -0.66
N ASN A 414 10.77 6.31 -0.63
CA ASN A 414 11.21 6.99 -1.84
C ASN A 414 12.09 6.08 -2.71
N GLU A 415 13.12 5.47 -2.10
CA GLU A 415 14.05 4.54 -2.75
C GLU A 415 14.14 3.21 -1.97
N LYS A 416 14.56 2.13 -2.64
CA LYS A 416 14.57 0.79 -2.02
C LYS A 416 15.63 0.68 -0.92
N GLU A 417 16.77 1.34 -1.12
CA GLU A 417 17.89 1.33 -0.19
C GLU A 417 17.50 1.95 1.16
N GLU A 418 16.65 2.98 1.15
CA GLU A 418 16.18 3.67 2.36
C GLU A 418 15.28 2.78 3.22
N LEU A 419 14.32 2.07 2.61
CA LEU A 419 13.47 1.14 3.36
C LEU A 419 14.28 -0.06 3.88
N ILE A 420 15.19 -0.60 3.08
CA ILE A 420 16.10 -1.67 3.51
C ILE A 420 16.98 -1.19 4.67
N ALA A 421 17.50 0.03 4.61
CA ALA A 421 18.26 0.63 5.71
C ALA A 421 17.39 0.80 6.97
N SER A 422 16.12 1.14 6.81
CA SER A 422 15.15 1.19 7.92
C SER A 422 15.00 -0.17 8.61
N TYR A 423 14.81 -1.24 7.84
CA TYR A 423 14.82 -2.61 8.37
C TYR A 423 16.14 -2.97 9.06
N LYS A 424 17.29 -2.62 8.47
CA LYS A 424 18.64 -2.89 9.05
C LYS A 424 18.88 -2.16 10.37
N ARG A 425 18.32 -0.96 10.55
CA ARG A 425 18.39 -0.20 11.81
C ARG A 425 17.63 -0.87 12.94
N ASN A 426 16.69 -1.76 12.63
CA ASN A 426 15.95 -2.52 13.63
C ASN A 426 16.67 -3.83 13.97
N PRO A 427 17.20 -3.97 15.20
CA PRO A 427 17.99 -5.15 15.58
C PRO A 427 17.17 -6.44 15.66
N LEU A 428 15.84 -6.37 15.57
CA LEU A 428 14.97 -7.55 15.64
C LEU A 428 14.92 -8.34 14.34
N PHE A 429 15.32 -7.79 13.19
CA PHE A 429 15.21 -8.49 11.92
C PHE A 429 16.53 -9.12 11.49
N ASP A 430 16.40 -10.27 10.83
CA ASP A 430 17.44 -10.89 10.02
C ASP A 430 16.96 -10.90 8.56
N LEU A 431 17.71 -10.25 7.68
CA LEU A 431 17.20 -9.84 6.37
C LEU A 431 17.74 -10.73 5.25
N ASP A 432 16.84 -11.31 4.48
CA ASP A 432 17.10 -11.78 3.13
C ASP A 432 16.53 -10.75 2.14
N VAL A 433 17.33 -10.25 1.20
CA VAL A 433 16.92 -9.15 0.30
C VAL A 433 17.03 -9.59 -1.14
N GLU A 434 15.91 -9.48 -1.84
CA GLU A 434 15.81 -9.73 -3.27
C GLU A 434 15.22 -8.51 -4.01
N SER A 435 15.47 -8.46 -5.31
CA SER A 435 14.81 -7.51 -6.20
C SER A 435 14.31 -8.24 -7.44
N ALA A 436 13.08 -7.96 -7.83
CA ALA A 436 12.45 -8.50 -9.03
C ALA A 436 11.97 -7.34 -9.91
N TYR A 437 12.45 -7.28 -11.14
CA TYR A 437 12.03 -6.25 -12.08
C TYR A 437 11.31 -6.90 -13.25
N PHE A 438 10.13 -6.36 -13.53
CA PHE A 438 9.28 -6.73 -14.63
C PHE A 438 9.37 -5.65 -15.71
N PRO A 439 9.19 -5.97 -16.99
CA PRO A 439 9.13 -4.95 -18.05
C PRO A 439 8.04 -3.90 -17.79
N PHE A 440 7.03 -4.26 -17.00
CA PHE A 440 5.85 -3.45 -16.73
C PHE A 440 5.53 -3.43 -15.23
N GLY A 441 5.48 -2.22 -14.65
CA GLY A 441 5.33 -1.99 -13.22
C GLY A 441 4.00 -1.34 -12.79
N ASP A 442 3.86 -1.12 -11.48
CA ASP A 442 2.66 -0.58 -10.85
C ASP A 442 2.40 0.89 -11.24
N LEU A 443 3.46 1.66 -11.53
CA LEU A 443 3.34 3.02 -12.06
C LEU A 443 2.60 3.04 -13.41
N GLU A 444 3.01 2.17 -14.33
CA GLU A 444 2.41 2.09 -15.66
C GLU A 444 0.98 1.53 -15.58
N ARG A 445 0.70 0.61 -14.64
CA ARG A 445 -0.66 0.16 -14.31
C ARG A 445 -1.56 1.31 -13.88
N LEU A 446 -1.08 2.17 -13.00
CA LEU A 446 -1.84 3.32 -12.53
C LEU A 446 -2.10 4.35 -13.65
N LYS A 447 -1.12 4.60 -14.52
CA LYS A 447 -1.31 5.48 -15.68
C LYS A 447 -2.40 4.98 -16.62
N LYS A 448 -2.49 3.66 -16.84
CA LYS A 448 -3.57 3.05 -17.64
C LYS A 448 -4.97 3.37 -17.12
N GLU A 449 -5.15 3.35 -15.80
CA GLU A 449 -6.44 3.61 -15.14
C GLU A 449 -6.79 5.10 -15.04
N SER A 450 -5.84 5.99 -15.36
CA SER A 450 -5.98 7.43 -15.24
C SER A 450 -6.81 8.07 -16.38
N LYS A 451 -7.45 9.21 -16.08
CA LYS A 451 -8.09 10.04 -17.10
C LYS A 451 -7.03 10.82 -17.88
N TYR A 452 -6.91 10.53 -19.17
CA TYR A 452 -6.00 11.26 -20.06
C TYR A 452 -6.57 12.62 -20.45
N ALA A 453 -5.70 13.65 -20.52
CA ALA A 453 -6.07 15.00 -20.95
C ALA A 453 -6.52 15.04 -22.42
N SER A 454 -5.96 14.16 -23.26
CA SER A 454 -6.36 14.01 -24.66
C SER A 454 -6.24 12.56 -25.15
N LEU A 455 -6.93 12.25 -26.25
CA LEU A 455 -6.78 10.96 -26.94
C LEU A 455 -5.33 10.74 -27.43
N LYS A 456 -4.61 11.82 -27.75
CA LYS A 456 -3.20 11.76 -28.15
C LYS A 456 -2.32 11.31 -27.00
N ASP A 457 -2.55 11.84 -25.79
CA ASP A 457 -1.79 11.44 -24.60
C ASP A 457 -2.06 9.99 -24.22
N LYS A 458 -3.32 9.55 -24.34
CA LYS A 458 -3.67 8.13 -24.19
C LYS A 458 -2.88 7.25 -25.17
N ARG A 459 -2.80 7.63 -26.44
CA ARG A 459 -2.07 6.87 -27.46
C ARG A 459 -0.57 6.87 -27.28
N LYS A 460 0.00 7.98 -26.82
CA LYS A 460 1.42 8.05 -26.40
C LYS A 460 1.71 7.03 -25.32
N GLU A 461 0.88 6.99 -24.29
CA GLU A 461 1.03 6.03 -23.19
C GLU A 461 0.86 4.58 -23.67
N VAL A 462 -0.14 4.28 -24.51
CA VAL A 462 -0.30 2.93 -25.07
C VAL A 462 0.92 2.51 -25.90
N VAL A 463 1.44 3.37 -26.78
CA VAL A 463 2.66 3.07 -27.56
C VAL A 463 3.88 2.88 -26.67
N HIS A 464 4.03 3.71 -25.64
CA HIS A 464 5.09 3.57 -24.66
C HIS A 464 5.03 2.21 -23.94
N GLN A 465 3.84 1.81 -23.47
CA GLN A 465 3.62 0.52 -22.82
C GLN A 465 3.85 -0.66 -23.76
N LEU A 466 3.45 -0.57 -25.04
CA LEU A 466 3.74 -1.61 -26.03
C LEU A 466 5.24 -1.75 -26.32
N GLU A 467 6.00 -0.64 -26.33
CA GLU A 467 7.45 -0.67 -26.49
C GLU A 467 8.15 -1.33 -25.29
N LEU A 468 7.68 -1.08 -24.06
CA LEU A 468 8.18 -1.75 -22.86
C LEU A 468 7.95 -3.27 -22.91
N LEU A 469 6.87 -3.71 -23.56
CA LEU A 469 6.49 -5.12 -23.70
C LEU A 469 7.04 -5.79 -24.97
N LYS A 470 7.88 -5.08 -25.73
CA LYS A 470 8.38 -5.57 -27.02
C LYS A 470 9.30 -6.77 -26.82
N GLY A 471 8.95 -7.88 -27.48
CA GLY A 471 9.72 -9.12 -27.40
C GLY A 471 9.43 -9.98 -26.17
N ASP A 472 8.52 -9.57 -25.30
CA ASP A 472 8.10 -10.35 -24.13
C ASP A 472 6.65 -10.85 -24.29
N ASP A 473 6.49 -12.17 -24.42
CA ASP A 473 5.20 -12.89 -24.43
C ASP A 473 5.24 -14.11 -23.49
N GLU A 474 6.18 -14.11 -22.53
CA GLU A 474 6.52 -15.29 -21.75
C GLU A 474 5.42 -15.67 -20.75
N THR A 475 4.67 -14.69 -20.23
CA THR A 475 3.64 -14.93 -19.20
C THR A 475 2.21 -14.66 -19.68
N GLU A 476 1.25 -15.38 -19.12
CA GLU A 476 -0.18 -15.18 -19.37
C GLU A 476 -0.63 -13.76 -18.98
N MET A 477 -0.05 -13.17 -17.93
CA MET A 477 -0.36 -11.80 -17.51
C MET A 477 0.05 -10.77 -18.57
N ILE A 478 1.22 -10.92 -19.19
CA ILE A 478 1.68 -10.03 -20.27
C ILE A 478 0.74 -10.13 -21.47
N ARG A 479 0.32 -11.34 -21.87
CA ARG A 479 -0.63 -11.55 -22.97
C ARG A 479 -1.99 -10.93 -22.65
N ASN A 480 -2.50 -11.14 -21.45
CA ASN A 480 -3.74 -10.51 -20.99
C ASN A 480 -3.63 -8.99 -21.00
N TYR A 481 -2.50 -8.44 -20.57
CA TYR A 481 -2.27 -7.01 -20.56
C TYR A 481 -2.18 -6.41 -21.98
N LYS A 482 -1.44 -7.03 -22.91
CA LYS A 482 -1.43 -6.65 -24.33
C LYS A 482 -2.84 -6.68 -24.93
N ASN A 483 -3.62 -7.72 -24.61
CA ASN A 483 -5.03 -7.80 -25.02
C ASN A 483 -5.88 -6.66 -24.44
N GLU A 484 -5.62 -6.22 -23.22
CA GLU A 484 -6.28 -5.06 -22.64
C GLU A 484 -5.87 -3.74 -23.31
N LEU A 485 -4.59 -3.56 -23.65
CA LEU A 485 -4.13 -2.41 -24.45
C LEU A 485 -4.80 -2.37 -25.82
N ARG A 486 -4.90 -3.54 -26.47
CA ARG A 486 -5.63 -3.70 -27.74
C ARG A 486 -7.10 -3.33 -27.60
N LYS A 487 -7.77 -3.74 -26.52
CA LYS A 487 -9.16 -3.33 -26.24
C LYS A 487 -9.28 -1.84 -25.94
N ALA A 488 -8.28 -1.23 -25.30
CA ALA A 488 -8.29 0.16 -24.89
C ALA A 488 -8.20 1.12 -26.10
N ASP A 489 -7.34 0.85 -27.07
CA ASP A 489 -7.27 1.58 -28.35
C ASP A 489 -6.80 0.64 -29.48
N PRO A 490 -7.75 -0.03 -30.18
CA PRO A 490 -7.42 -1.00 -31.22
C PRO A 490 -6.61 -0.41 -32.37
N PHE A 491 -6.87 0.86 -32.71
CA PHE A 491 -6.24 1.54 -33.83
C PHE A 491 -4.76 1.78 -33.57
N ILE A 492 -4.40 2.29 -32.39
CA ILE A 492 -2.99 2.56 -32.10
C ILE A 492 -2.20 1.29 -31.86
N TYR A 493 -2.84 0.26 -31.30
CA TYR A 493 -2.23 -1.07 -31.14
C TYR A 493 -1.86 -1.66 -32.50
N GLU A 494 -2.82 -1.69 -33.44
CA GLU A 494 -2.59 -2.17 -34.80
C GLU A 494 -1.51 -1.36 -35.52
N ALA A 495 -1.55 -0.02 -35.40
CA ALA A 495 -0.52 0.84 -35.96
C ALA A 495 0.87 0.52 -35.39
N TYR A 496 0.98 0.22 -34.09
CA TYR A 496 2.27 -0.11 -33.47
C TYR A 496 2.83 -1.42 -34.02
N GLU A 497 1.98 -2.46 -34.10
CA GLU A 497 2.37 -3.76 -34.68
C GLU A 497 2.75 -3.63 -36.16
N GLU A 498 2.06 -2.79 -36.91
CA GLU A 498 2.31 -2.62 -38.34
C GLU A 498 3.49 -1.70 -38.64
N ILE A 499 3.53 -0.46 -38.16
CA ILE A 499 4.51 0.54 -38.61
C ILE A 499 5.53 0.93 -37.53
N GLY A 500 5.37 0.44 -36.30
CA GLY A 500 6.30 0.68 -35.19
C GLY A 500 6.21 2.06 -34.55
N LYS A 501 6.77 2.17 -33.33
CA LYS A 501 6.79 3.39 -32.51
C LYS A 501 7.36 4.61 -33.26
N GLU A 502 8.55 4.48 -33.84
CA GLU A 502 9.28 5.60 -34.45
C GLU A 502 8.45 6.28 -35.56
N MET A 503 7.78 5.47 -36.40
CA MET A 503 6.91 5.99 -37.45
C MET A 503 5.69 6.69 -36.84
N ILE A 504 5.02 6.10 -35.85
CA ILE A 504 3.87 6.71 -35.17
C ILE A 504 4.23 8.07 -34.56
N GLU A 505 5.37 8.17 -33.88
CA GLU A 505 5.87 9.40 -33.27
C GLU A 505 6.15 10.47 -34.32
N SER A 506 6.78 10.11 -35.46
CA SER A 506 7.05 11.03 -36.57
C SER A 506 5.78 11.59 -37.23
N LEU A 507 4.68 10.84 -37.14
CA LEU A 507 3.37 11.23 -37.65
C LEU A 507 2.53 12.00 -36.62
N ASP A 508 3.12 12.29 -35.46
CA ASP A 508 2.52 13.01 -34.34
C ASP A 508 1.17 12.43 -33.90
N TYR A 509 1.03 11.09 -33.97
CA TYR A 509 -0.19 10.36 -33.61
C TYR A 509 -1.44 10.76 -34.44
N SER A 510 -1.24 11.35 -35.63
CA SER A 510 -2.32 11.73 -36.53
C SER A 510 -2.96 10.51 -37.17
N VAL A 511 -4.25 10.28 -36.88
CA VAL A 511 -5.02 9.13 -37.40
C VAL A 511 -4.93 9.03 -38.91
N LYS A 512 -5.09 10.16 -39.62
CA LYS A 512 -5.06 10.18 -41.08
C LYS A 512 -3.69 9.75 -41.61
N ARG A 513 -2.63 10.35 -41.09
CA ARG A 513 -1.25 10.08 -41.54
C ARG A 513 -0.80 8.66 -41.20
N ILE A 514 -1.18 8.15 -40.02
CA ILE A 514 -0.90 6.77 -39.60
C ILE A 514 -1.61 5.78 -40.53
N LYS A 515 -2.90 5.99 -40.84
CA LYS A 515 -3.61 5.13 -41.80
C LYS A 515 -2.95 5.15 -43.18
N GLU A 516 -2.54 6.31 -43.66
CA GLU A 516 -1.81 6.43 -44.92
C GLU A 516 -0.49 5.63 -44.88
N ALA A 517 0.27 5.71 -43.79
CA ALA A 517 1.52 4.95 -43.62
C ALA A 517 1.29 3.44 -43.54
N MET A 518 0.26 2.98 -42.81
CA MET A 518 -0.16 1.57 -42.74
C MET A 518 -0.53 1.03 -44.13
N ILE A 519 -1.37 1.76 -44.88
CA ILE A 519 -1.77 1.40 -46.25
C ILE A 519 -0.54 1.30 -47.16
N LEU A 520 0.38 2.27 -47.08
CA LEU A 520 1.60 2.27 -47.89
C LEU A 520 2.52 1.09 -47.54
N LYS A 521 2.65 0.72 -46.27
CA LYS A 521 3.44 -0.45 -45.84
C LYS A 521 2.82 -1.75 -46.35
N GLN A 522 1.53 -1.98 -46.10
CA GLN A 522 0.81 -3.16 -46.57
C GLN A 522 0.85 -3.28 -48.11
N TYR A 523 0.80 -2.16 -48.83
CA TYR A 523 0.92 -2.15 -50.29
C TYR A 523 2.34 -2.55 -50.73
N ARG A 524 3.40 -1.95 -50.16
CA ARG A 524 4.79 -2.33 -50.46
C ARG A 524 5.03 -3.81 -50.21
N GLU A 525 4.60 -4.35 -49.07
CA GLU A 525 4.72 -5.78 -48.77
C GLU A 525 4.02 -6.69 -49.80
N LYS A 526 2.91 -6.22 -50.39
CA LYS A 526 2.18 -6.95 -51.44
C LYS A 526 2.75 -6.79 -52.85
N THR A 527 3.36 -5.64 -53.17
CA THR A 527 3.93 -5.38 -54.51
C THR A 527 5.42 -5.68 -54.63
N GLU A 528 6.12 -5.75 -53.50
CA GLU A 528 7.54 -6.09 -53.37
C GLU A 528 7.73 -7.46 -52.69
N GLY A 529 6.63 -8.17 -52.39
CA GLY A 529 6.65 -9.50 -51.80
C GLY A 529 7.36 -10.52 -52.69
N THR A 530 8.10 -11.44 -52.06
CA THR A 530 8.97 -12.41 -52.72
C THR A 530 8.24 -13.20 -53.83
N GLU A 531 6.98 -13.58 -53.60
CA GLU A 531 6.15 -14.34 -54.54
C GLU A 531 5.74 -13.53 -55.77
N PHE A 532 5.36 -12.25 -55.59
CA PHE A 532 5.00 -11.37 -56.71
C PHE A 532 6.23 -11.12 -57.60
N ILE A 533 7.38 -10.83 -56.99
CA ILE A 533 8.65 -10.64 -57.71
C ILE A 533 9.09 -11.93 -58.41
N GLN A 534 8.96 -13.09 -57.76
CA GLN A 534 9.28 -14.39 -58.38
C GLN A 534 8.39 -14.70 -59.57
N LEU A 535 7.09 -14.42 -59.50
CA LEU A 535 6.15 -14.62 -60.62
C LEU A 535 6.47 -13.69 -61.79
N ILE A 536 6.84 -12.44 -61.53
CA ILE A 536 7.30 -11.50 -62.57
C ILE A 536 8.60 -12.02 -63.23
N LYS A 537 9.58 -12.48 -62.44
CA LYS A 537 10.84 -13.08 -62.94
C LYS A 537 10.60 -14.38 -63.72
N ASN A 538 9.58 -15.16 -63.38
CA ASN A 538 9.24 -16.40 -64.06
C ASN A 538 8.48 -16.16 -65.39
N SER A 539 7.57 -15.19 -65.42
CA SER A 539 6.80 -14.85 -66.62
C SER A 539 7.61 -14.06 -67.65
N PHE A 540 8.64 -13.31 -67.23
CA PHE A 540 9.39 -12.42 -68.09
C PHE A 540 10.91 -12.61 -67.95
N THR A 541 11.57 -12.90 -69.07
CA THR A 541 13.02 -13.15 -69.12
C THR A 541 13.76 -11.97 -69.72
N VAL A 542 14.85 -11.55 -69.07
CA VAL A 542 15.77 -10.54 -69.61
C VAL A 542 16.39 -11.03 -70.93
N GLY A 543 16.52 -10.15 -71.92
CA GLY A 543 16.99 -10.45 -73.27
C GLY A 543 15.89 -10.92 -74.23
N GLN A 544 14.68 -11.20 -73.76
CA GLN A 544 13.55 -11.62 -74.58
C GLN A 544 12.65 -10.45 -75.03
N ARG A 545 11.92 -10.67 -76.12
CA ARG A 545 11.03 -9.68 -76.74
C ARG A 545 9.57 -10.08 -76.56
N TYR A 546 8.79 -9.21 -75.94
CA TYR A 546 7.37 -9.44 -75.70
C TYR A 546 6.50 -8.39 -76.39
N THR A 547 5.34 -8.81 -76.89
CA THR A 547 4.35 -7.89 -77.46
C THR A 547 3.64 -7.13 -76.34
N LYS A 548 3.22 -5.88 -76.58
CA LYS A 548 2.44 -5.12 -75.59
C LYS A 548 1.14 -5.82 -75.18
N LYS A 549 0.54 -6.61 -76.09
CA LYS A 549 -0.65 -7.43 -75.80
C LYS A 549 -0.34 -8.52 -74.77
N HIS A 550 0.70 -9.33 -75.02
CA HIS A 550 1.11 -10.40 -74.13
C HIS A 550 1.53 -9.89 -72.74
N ILE A 551 2.29 -8.79 -72.70
CA ILE A 551 2.67 -8.13 -71.44
C ILE A 551 1.42 -7.75 -70.62
N LYS A 552 0.41 -7.14 -71.25
CA LYS A 552 -0.82 -6.75 -70.57
C LYS A 552 -1.56 -7.98 -70.02
N GLU A 553 -1.70 -9.03 -70.82
CA GLU A 553 -2.37 -10.27 -70.43
C GLU A 553 -1.66 -10.95 -69.26
N GLU A 554 -0.34 -11.12 -69.34
CA GLU A 554 0.44 -11.77 -68.29
C GLU A 554 0.51 -10.96 -67.00
N LEU A 555 0.71 -9.65 -67.08
CA LEU A 555 0.64 -8.80 -65.88
C LEU A 555 -0.75 -8.88 -65.24
N THR A 556 -1.82 -8.83 -66.03
CA THR A 556 -3.20 -8.98 -65.51
C THR A 556 -3.39 -10.33 -64.82
N ARG A 557 -2.83 -11.41 -65.38
CA ARG A 557 -2.85 -12.74 -64.77
C ARG A 557 -2.10 -12.78 -63.44
N ILE A 558 -0.91 -12.18 -63.37
CA ILE A 558 -0.08 -12.15 -62.14
C ILE A 558 -0.77 -11.33 -61.04
N TYR A 559 -1.32 -10.16 -61.36
CA TYR A 559 -2.10 -9.35 -60.41
C TYR A 559 -3.33 -10.11 -59.89
N ALA A 560 -4.03 -10.84 -60.75
CA ALA A 560 -5.17 -11.67 -60.33
C ALA A 560 -4.74 -12.87 -59.46
N LEU A 561 -3.64 -13.55 -59.80
CA LEU A 561 -3.12 -14.70 -59.04
C LEU A 561 -2.64 -14.32 -57.64
N THR A 562 -2.05 -13.14 -57.50
CA THR A 562 -1.48 -12.63 -56.24
C THR A 562 -2.48 -11.82 -55.42
N GLY A 563 -3.67 -11.54 -55.96
CA GLY A 563 -4.68 -10.71 -55.29
C GLY A 563 -4.27 -9.24 -55.12
N VAL A 564 -3.30 -8.77 -55.91
CA VAL A 564 -2.78 -7.40 -55.85
C VAL A 564 -3.61 -6.48 -56.75
N THR A 565 -4.05 -5.34 -56.23
CA THR A 565 -4.82 -4.35 -57.01
C THR A 565 -3.86 -3.34 -57.69
N PRO A 566 -3.89 -3.19 -59.02
CA PRO A 566 -3.01 -2.26 -59.74
C PRO A 566 -3.44 -0.79 -59.52
N GLN A 567 -2.47 0.12 -59.32
CA GLN A 567 -2.73 1.57 -59.13
C GLN A 567 -3.22 2.28 -60.40
N LYS A 568 -2.85 1.76 -61.57
CA LYS A 568 -3.22 2.29 -62.89
C LYS A 568 -3.73 1.14 -63.75
N THR A 569 -4.50 1.46 -64.78
CA THR A 569 -4.95 0.47 -65.75
C THR A 569 -3.75 -0.29 -66.32
N ILE A 570 -3.76 -1.63 -66.19
CA ILE A 570 -2.68 -2.46 -66.71
C ILE A 570 -2.64 -2.32 -68.24
N THR A 571 -1.48 -1.91 -68.75
CA THR A 571 -1.21 -1.83 -70.19
C THR A 571 0.08 -2.55 -70.51
N GLY A 572 0.37 -2.74 -71.80
CA GLY A 572 1.68 -3.26 -72.21
C GLY A 572 2.85 -2.36 -71.82
N GLN A 573 2.60 -1.12 -71.39
CA GLN A 573 3.60 -0.18 -70.90
C GLN A 573 3.95 -0.40 -69.43
N SER A 574 3.07 -1.05 -68.66
CA SER A 574 3.23 -1.28 -67.21
C SER A 574 4.47 -2.10 -66.87
N ILE A 575 5.02 -2.88 -67.81
CA ILE A 575 6.26 -3.65 -67.61
C ILE A 575 7.48 -2.77 -67.29
N ILE A 576 7.45 -1.48 -67.64
CA ILE A 576 8.54 -0.52 -67.38
C ILE A 576 8.72 -0.23 -65.90
N GLU A 577 7.68 -0.47 -65.10
CA GLU A 577 7.75 -0.37 -63.64
C GLU A 577 8.69 -1.46 -63.07
N PHE A 578 8.84 -2.59 -63.77
CA PHE A 578 9.60 -3.75 -63.32
C PHE A 578 10.91 -3.98 -64.08
N PHE A 579 11.02 -3.53 -65.34
CA PHE A 579 12.21 -3.73 -66.18
C PHE A 579 12.65 -2.44 -66.87
N HIS A 580 13.95 -2.32 -67.14
CA HIS A 580 14.45 -1.45 -68.19
C HIS A 580 14.13 -2.08 -69.55
N VAL A 581 13.49 -1.32 -70.44
CA VAL A 581 13.05 -1.84 -71.73
C VAL A 581 13.54 -1.00 -72.89
N LYS A 582 13.71 -1.64 -74.06
CA LYS A 582 13.95 -0.98 -75.34
C LYS A 582 12.78 -1.27 -76.28
N GLU A 583 12.15 -0.22 -76.81
CA GLU A 583 11.05 -0.38 -77.76
C GLU A 583 11.58 -0.79 -79.13
N ILE A 584 10.96 -1.80 -79.74
CA ILE A 584 11.33 -2.34 -81.06
C ILE A 584 10.08 -2.39 -81.93
N ASN A 585 10.16 -1.77 -83.10
CA ASN A 585 9.11 -1.80 -84.13
C ASN A 585 9.57 -2.68 -85.30
N THR A 586 8.91 -3.82 -85.48
CA THR A 586 9.14 -4.71 -86.63
C THR A 586 7.79 -5.25 -87.11
N GLY A 587 7.48 -5.07 -88.39
CA GLY A 587 6.30 -5.66 -89.05
C GLY A 587 4.95 -5.27 -88.43
N GLY A 588 4.74 -4.00 -88.09
CA GLY A 588 3.44 -3.50 -87.63
C GLY A 588 3.05 -3.81 -86.17
N SER A 589 3.91 -4.53 -85.41
CA SER A 589 3.67 -4.83 -83.99
C SER A 589 4.71 -4.16 -83.08
N ARG A 590 4.26 -3.34 -82.11
CA ARG A 590 5.14 -2.71 -81.11
C ARG A 590 5.51 -3.74 -80.02
N LYS A 591 6.81 -3.99 -79.84
CA LYS A 591 7.36 -4.94 -78.85
C LYS A 591 8.31 -4.25 -77.88
N PHE A 592 8.46 -4.82 -76.69
CA PHE A 592 9.51 -4.45 -75.75
C PHE A 592 10.54 -5.56 -75.63
N LEU A 593 11.81 -5.20 -75.79
CA LEU A 593 12.94 -5.99 -75.35
C LEU A 593 13.23 -5.65 -73.89
N LEU A 594 13.23 -6.64 -73.02
CA LEU A 594 13.58 -6.45 -71.61
C LEU A 594 15.10 -6.49 -71.47
N VAL A 595 15.70 -5.40 -71.01
CA VAL A 595 17.16 -5.20 -70.98
C VAL A 595 17.76 -5.56 -69.62
N GLU A 596 17.09 -5.17 -68.55
CA GLU A 596 17.52 -5.41 -67.17
C GLU A 596 16.30 -5.34 -66.25
N LEU A 597 16.34 -6.07 -65.14
CA LEU A 597 15.32 -6.02 -64.11
C LEU A 597 15.58 -4.85 -63.16
N LYS A 598 14.54 -4.07 -62.83
CA LYS A 598 14.63 -2.94 -61.89
C LYS A 598 14.39 -3.31 -60.43
N ILE A 599 13.68 -4.40 -60.19
CA ILE A 599 13.15 -4.83 -58.88
C ILE A 599 13.83 -6.06 -58.32
#